data_AF-A0A072RIS1-F1
#
_entry.id   AF-A0A072RIS1-F1
#
_cell.length_a   1.000
_cell.length_b   1.000
_cell.length_c   1.000
_cell.angle_alpha   90.00
_cell.angle_beta   90.00
_cell.angle_gamma   90.00
#
_symmetry.space_group_name_H-M   'P 1'
#
loop_
_entity.id
_entity.type
_entity.pdbx_description
1 polymer ?
#
loop_
_entity_poly.entity_id
_entity_poly.type
_entity_poly.pdbx_seq_one_letter_code
_entity_poly.pdbx_strand_id
1 'polypeptide(L)' 'MTKAQTLQKRGEEVETFMQNQSIHPLRPPRPCPECGQKSQYNTYPFCSSRCRAIDLNRWLSGSYILPPPPQKSDEEE' A
#
# COMPACT_ATOMS: atom_id res chain seq x y z
N MET A 1 8.43 46.66 -17.82
CA MET A 1 8.54 45.20 -17.68
C MET A 1 7.77 44.78 -16.42
N THR A 2 6.47 45.11 -16.37
CA THR A 2 5.27 44.28 -16.66
C THR A 2 4.88 43.37 -15.48
N LYS A 3 4.00 43.92 -14.63
CA LYS A 3 3.29 43.28 -13.50
C LYS A 3 2.68 41.89 -13.83
N ALA A 4 2.52 41.54 -15.10
CA ALA A 4 2.03 40.24 -15.57
C ALA A 4 2.96 39.06 -15.23
N GLN A 5 4.28 39.29 -15.07
CA GLN A 5 5.24 38.22 -14.80
C GLN A 5 5.22 37.73 -13.34
N THR A 6 4.64 38.48 -12.40
CA THR A 6 4.60 38.13 -10.97
C THR A 6 3.43 37.19 -10.62
N LEU A 7 2.37 37.14 -11.43
CA LEU A 7 1.19 36.29 -11.19
C LEU A 7 1.38 34.85 -11.70
N GLN A 8 2.15 34.64 -12.77
CA GLN A 8 2.45 33.29 -13.30
C GLN A 8 3.38 32.49 -12.37
N LYS A 9 4.36 33.14 -11.73
CA LYS A 9 5.27 32.47 -10.78
C LYS A 9 4.54 31.86 -9.58
N ARG A 10 3.49 32.54 -9.08
CA ARG A 10 2.69 32.07 -7.95
C ARG A 10 1.84 30.83 -8.29
N GLY A 11 1.51 30.61 -9.57
CA GLY A 11 0.76 29.45 -10.06
C GLY A 11 1.62 28.20 -10.22
N GLU A 12 2.84 28.36 -10.74
CA GLU A 12 3.81 27.27 -10.88
C GLU A 12 4.31 26.79 -9.50
N GLU A 13 4.53 27.72 -8.55
CA GLU A 13 4.94 27.40 -7.18
C GLU A 13 3.90 26.59 -6.38
N VAL A 14 2.60 26.80 -6.60
CA VAL A 14 1.54 25.99 -5.94
C VAL A 14 1.37 24.60 -6.55
N GLU A 15 1.65 24.44 -7.85
CA GLU A 15 1.63 23.14 -8.53
C GLU A 15 2.77 22.24 -8.02
N THR A 16 3.97 22.79 -7.87
CA THR A 16 5.11 22.10 -7.27
C THR A 16 4.92 21.83 -5.77
N PHE A 17 4.20 22.68 -5.05
CA PHE A 17 3.92 22.51 -3.62
C PHE A 17 2.92 21.38 -3.35
N MET A 18 1.96 21.13 -4.24
CA MET A 18 1.04 19.98 -4.17
C MET A 18 1.71 18.66 -4.61
N GLN A 19 2.78 18.74 -5.40
CA GLN A 19 3.57 17.57 -5.84
C GLN A 19 4.59 17.10 -4.79
N ASN A 20 4.94 17.96 -3.82
CA ASN A 20 6.03 17.71 -2.87
C ASN A 20 5.57 17.57 -1.40
N GLN A 21 4.31 17.23 -1.15
CA GLN A 21 3.87 16.84 0.19
C GLN A 21 4.38 15.43 0.50
N SER A 22 5.64 15.39 0.91
CA SER A 22 6.38 14.22 1.36
C SER A 22 5.90 13.76 2.74
N ILE A 23 4.68 13.24 2.81
CA ILE A 23 4.30 12.36 3.92
C ILE A 23 5.02 11.02 3.68
N HIS A 24 6.30 10.96 4.04
CA HIS A 24 7.06 9.72 4.05
C HIS A 24 6.51 8.77 5.13
N PRO A 25 6.50 7.45 4.87
CA PRO A 25 5.69 6.51 5.64
C PRO A 25 6.12 6.38 7.10
N LEU A 26 5.15 6.45 7.99
CA LEU A 26 5.26 6.05 9.40
C LEU A 26 5.67 4.59 9.60
N ARG A 27 5.75 3.79 8.53
CA ARG A 27 5.93 2.34 8.58
C ARG A 27 7.01 1.87 7.60
N PRO A 28 7.94 0.99 8.02
CA PRO A 28 8.97 0.47 7.14
C PRO A 28 8.37 -0.31 5.96
N PRO A 29 8.99 -0.25 4.77
CA PRO A 29 8.53 -1.00 3.60
C PRO A 29 8.65 -2.50 3.87
N ARG A 30 7.58 -3.24 3.55
CA ARG A 30 7.51 -4.69 3.69
C ARG A 30 7.49 -5.34 2.30
N PRO A 31 7.91 -6.60 2.15
CA PRO A 31 7.69 -7.32 0.90
C PRO A 31 6.18 -7.51 0.69
N CYS A 32 5.74 -7.35 -0.56
CA CYS A 32 4.36 -7.54 -0.99
C CYS A 32 3.95 -9.01 -0.72
N PRO A 33 2.82 -9.28 -0.05
CA PRO A 33 2.41 -10.65 0.24
C PRO A 33 2.05 -11.46 -1.02
N GLU A 34 1.69 -10.80 -2.11
CA GLU A 34 1.31 -11.48 -3.37
C GLU A 34 2.50 -11.79 -4.30
N CYS A 35 3.57 -10.99 -4.27
CA CYS A 35 4.67 -11.13 -5.24
C CYS A 35 6.08 -10.91 -4.68
N GLY A 36 6.23 -10.55 -3.40
CA GLY A 36 7.53 -10.34 -2.74
C GLY A 36 8.25 -9.02 -3.04
N GLN A 37 7.78 -8.21 -4.01
CA GLN A 37 8.40 -6.91 -4.31
C GLN A 37 8.22 -5.90 -3.17
N LYS A 38 9.09 -4.88 -3.08
CA LYS A 38 8.98 -3.83 -2.07
C LYS A 38 7.63 -3.10 -2.15
N SER A 39 6.95 -2.95 -1.01
CA SER A 39 5.69 -2.20 -0.90
C SER A 39 5.85 -0.74 -1.30
N GLN A 40 4.89 -0.20 -2.04
CA GLN A 40 4.81 1.23 -2.35
C GLN A 40 4.04 1.96 -1.25
N TYR A 41 4.31 3.25 -1.07
CA TYR A 41 3.64 4.07 -0.05
C TYR A 41 2.13 4.14 -0.26
N ASN A 42 1.70 4.43 -1.49
CA ASN A 42 0.30 4.61 -1.87
C ASN A 42 -0.54 3.32 -1.80
N THR A 43 0.10 2.15 -1.89
CA THR A 43 -0.59 0.84 -1.93
C THR A 43 -0.14 -0.08 -0.81
N TYR A 44 0.49 0.45 0.25
CA TYR A 44 0.96 -0.35 1.38
C TYR A 44 -0.18 -1.24 1.94
N PRO A 45 0.04 -2.56 2.16
CA PRO A 45 1.31 -3.31 2.17
C PRO A 45 1.77 -3.88 0.82
N PHE A 46 1.10 -3.56 -0.29
CA PHE A 46 1.36 -4.13 -1.61
C PHE A 46 2.31 -3.26 -2.44
N CYS A 47 2.90 -3.86 -3.48
CA CYS A 47 3.72 -3.12 -4.46
C CYS A 47 2.89 -2.37 -5.51
N SER A 48 1.59 -2.69 -5.67
CA SER A 48 0.72 -2.08 -6.69
C SER A 48 -0.77 -2.29 -6.39
N SER A 49 -1.63 -1.54 -7.09
CA SER A 49 -3.09 -1.72 -7.08
C SER A 49 -3.52 -3.09 -7.62
N ARG A 50 -2.77 -3.64 -8.60
CA ARG A 50 -3.01 -4.98 -9.14
C ARG A 50 -2.86 -6.05 -8.06
N CYS A 51 -1.77 -6.02 -7.29
CA CYS A 51 -1.56 -7.01 -6.22
C CYS A 51 -2.62 -6.91 -5.12
N ARG A 52 -3.07 -5.69 -4.78
CA ARG A 52 -4.21 -5.51 -3.85
C ARG A 52 -5.49 -6.19 -4.36
N ALA A 53 -5.77 -6.09 -5.66
CA ALA A 53 -6.95 -6.71 -6.25
C ALA A 53 -6.86 -8.24 -6.31
N ILE A 54 -5.66 -8.79 -6.53
CA ILE A 54 -5.43 -10.24 -6.51
C ILE A 54 -5.64 -10.80 -5.11
N ASP A 55 -5.04 -10.17 -4.09
CA ASP A 55 -5.24 -10.53 -2.68
C ASP A 55 -6.73 -10.53 -2.34
N LEU A 56 -7.45 -9.45 -2.68
CA LEU A 56 -8.91 -9.37 -2.50
C LEU A 56 -9.66 -10.53 -3.19
N ASN A 57 -9.28 -10.90 -4.41
CA ASN A 57 -9.90 -12.03 -5.08
C ASN A 57 -9.67 -13.35 -4.32
N ARG A 58 -8.47 -13.57 -3.76
CA ARG A 58 -8.20 -14.76 -2.93
C ARG A 58 -9.07 -14.80 -1.69
N TRP A 59 -9.32 -13.65 -1.06
CA TRP A 59 -10.25 -13.52 0.07
C TRP A 59 -11.66 -13.91 -0.34
N LEU A 60 -12.16 -13.32 -1.43
CA LEU A 60 -13.51 -13.59 -1.93
C LEU A 60 -13.69 -15.02 -2.45
N SER A 61 -12.61 -15.66 -2.90
CA SER A 61 -12.62 -17.04 -3.36
C SER A 61 -12.49 -18.06 -2.22
N GLY A 62 -12.32 -17.62 -0.97
CA GLY A 62 -12.15 -18.52 0.18
C GLY A 62 -10.82 -19.29 0.17
N SER A 63 -9.78 -18.76 -0.49
CA SER A 63 -8.48 -19.46 -0.61
C SER A 63 -7.65 -19.44 0.69
N TYR A 64 -7.97 -18.57 1.66
CA TYR A 64 -7.29 -18.54 2.95
C TYR A 64 -7.90 -19.59 3.88
N ILE A 65 -7.11 -20.63 4.19
CA ILE A 65 -7.51 -21.74 5.05
C ILE A 65 -6.75 -21.63 6.37
N LEU A 66 -7.48 -21.67 7.49
CA LEU A 66 -6.88 -21.78 8.81
C LEU A 66 -6.52 -23.25 9.09
N PRO A 67 -5.29 -23.57 9.51
CA PRO A 67 -4.93 -24.94 9.83
C PRO A 67 -5.81 -25.48 10.97
N PRO A 68 -6.17 -26.78 10.95
CA PRO A 68 -6.93 -27.37 12.03
C PRO A 68 -6.14 -27.33 13.35
N PRO A 69 -6.82 -27.25 14.50
CA PRO A 69 -6.14 -27.35 15.79
C PRO A 69 -5.41 -28.70 15.90
N PRO A 70 -4.30 -28.77 16.65
CA PRO A 70 -3.62 -30.04 16.90
C PRO A 70 -4.60 -31.02 17.54
N GLN A 71 -4.62 -32.26 17.02
CA GLN A 71 -5.41 -33.35 17.59
C GLN A 71 -4.92 -33.57 19.03
N LYS A 72 -5.79 -33.36 20.02
CA LYS A 72 -5.53 -33.88 21.36
C LYS A 72 -5.91 -35.36 21.32
N SER A 73 -4.95 -36.24 21.58
CA SER A 73 -5.25 -37.64 21.83
C SER A 73 -5.91 -37.72 23.20
N ASP A 74 -7.22 -37.94 23.21
CA ASP A 74 -7.96 -38.26 24.43
C ASP A 74 -7.64 -39.71 24.82
N GLU A 75 -6.44 -39.91 25.40
CA GLU A 75 -6.00 -41.16 26.02
C GLU A 75 -5.88 -40.95 27.53
N GLU A 76 -7.01 -40.75 28.21
CA GLU A 76 -7.14 -40.97 29.67
C GLU A 76 -8.52 -41.60 29.93
N GLU A 77 -8.57 -42.93 29.92
CA GLU A 77 -9.58 -43.74 30.63
C GLU A 77 -8.89 -44.45 31.81
#